data_AF-A0A451AV34-F1
#
_entry.id   AF-A0A451AV34-F1
#
_cell.length_a   1.000
_cell.length_b   1.000
_cell.length_c   1.000
_cell.angle_alpha   90.00
_cell.angle_beta   90.00
_cell.angle_gamma   90.00
#
_symmetry.space_group_name_H-M   'P 1'
#
loop_
_entity.id
_entity.type
_entity.pdbx_description
1 polymer ?
#
loop_
_entity_poly.entity_id
_entity_poly.type
_entity_poly.pdbx_seq_one_letter_code
_entity_poly.pdbx_strand_id
1 'polypeptide(L)'
;MHYQTNNVLTAEKYDFRGFTPRRPPVLEPNGLVSLLWEKCPSFAEFIDLEEGPYSVLGDFAIHLRDGITNDTLSVDEVDNAFRFLNTMGDSDNSEIQNQLVVGVLEILADTGKSCSVANNKLRGRALALFERTLLGWS
;
A
#
# COMPACT_ATOMS: atom_id res chain seq x y z
N MET A 1 -17.86 36.99 -43.63
CA MET A 1 -17.12 37.45 -42.43
C MET A 1 -18.13 37.89 -41.37
N HIS A 2 -17.80 37.63 -40.10
CA HIS A 2 -18.55 37.94 -38.85
C HIS A 2 -19.56 36.90 -38.30
N TYR A 3 -18.99 36.01 -37.47
CA TYR A 3 -19.32 35.61 -36.07
C TYR A 3 -20.75 35.44 -35.51
N GLN A 4 -20.85 34.36 -34.70
CA GLN A 4 -21.71 34.06 -33.54
C GLN A 4 -23.19 33.70 -33.86
N THR A 5 -23.86 32.74 -33.20
CA THR A 5 -23.66 32.10 -31.87
C THR A 5 -24.40 30.75 -31.84
N ASN A 6 -23.92 29.84 -31.01
CA ASN A 6 -24.49 28.51 -30.72
C ASN A 6 -25.96 28.60 -30.28
N ASN A 7 -26.82 27.77 -30.87
CA ASN A 7 -28.15 27.52 -30.37
C ASN A 7 -28.33 26.04 -30.00
N VAL A 8 -28.76 25.90 -28.76
CA VAL A 8 -28.99 24.69 -27.95
C VAL A 8 -30.20 23.92 -28.47
N LEU A 9 -30.18 22.60 -28.33
CA LEU A 9 -31.29 21.61 -28.14
C LEU A 9 -30.60 20.24 -28.41
N THR A 10 -30.62 19.20 -27.58
CA THR A 10 -31.64 18.71 -26.66
C THR A 10 -31.06 17.63 -25.72
N ALA A 11 -31.55 17.66 -24.48
CA ALA A 11 -31.90 16.52 -23.62
C ALA A 11 -30.86 15.42 -23.36
N GLU A 12 -30.22 15.47 -22.19
CA GLU A 12 -30.03 14.26 -21.39
C GLU A 12 -30.35 14.52 -19.92
N LYS A 13 -31.31 13.74 -19.44
CA LYS A 13 -31.68 13.61 -18.03
C LYS A 13 -30.57 12.84 -17.31
N TYR A 14 -29.72 13.52 -16.57
CA TYR A 14 -29.00 12.89 -15.47
C TYR A 14 -28.90 13.86 -14.29
N ASP A 15 -29.71 13.59 -13.26
CA ASP A 15 -29.64 14.24 -11.96
C ASP A 15 -28.39 13.71 -11.23
N PHE A 16 -27.28 14.45 -11.33
CA PHE A 16 -26.02 14.15 -10.64
C PHE A 16 -25.97 14.76 -9.23
N ARG A 17 -27.06 14.62 -8.46
CA ARG A 17 -27.03 14.93 -7.02
C ARG A 17 -26.77 13.65 -6.23
N GLY A 18 -25.50 13.30 -6.08
CA GLY A 18 -25.10 12.25 -5.14
C GLY A 18 -23.71 11.62 -5.33
N PHE A 19 -23.05 11.85 -6.46
CA PHE A 19 -21.69 11.33 -6.68
C PHE A 19 -20.65 12.37 -6.25
N THR A 20 -20.34 12.42 -4.96
CA THR A 20 -18.97 12.78 -4.59
C THR A 20 -18.09 11.60 -5.01
N PRO A 21 -17.02 11.80 -5.79
CA PRO A 21 -15.98 10.78 -5.88
C PRO A 21 -15.55 10.54 -4.44
N ARG A 22 -15.82 9.33 -3.90
CA ARG A 22 -15.28 8.97 -2.60
C ARG A 22 -13.77 9.01 -2.77
N ARG A 23 -13.15 10.09 -2.31
CA ARG A 23 -11.71 10.14 -2.08
C ARG A 23 -11.40 8.84 -1.32
N PRO A 24 -10.42 8.03 -1.75
CA PRO A 24 -9.99 6.92 -0.92
C PRO A 24 -9.72 7.47 0.48
N PRO A 25 -10.13 6.76 1.54
CA PRO A 25 -9.97 7.24 2.90
C PRO A 25 -8.51 7.67 3.08
N VAL A 26 -8.31 8.90 3.56
CA VAL A 26 -6.98 9.39 3.90
C VAL A 26 -6.47 8.46 4.99
N LEU A 27 -5.47 7.65 4.65
CA LEU A 27 -4.83 6.79 5.61
C LEU A 27 -4.03 7.71 6.54
N GLU A 28 -4.40 7.73 7.82
CA GLU A 28 -3.65 8.43 8.86
C GLU A 28 -2.63 7.45 9.47
N PRO A 29 -1.45 7.91 9.94
CA PRO A 29 -0.43 7.03 10.52
C PRO A 29 -0.95 6.14 11.65
N ASN A 30 -1.85 6.66 12.49
CA ASN A 30 -2.47 5.89 13.58
C ASN A 30 -3.50 4.86 13.11
N GLY A 31 -4.07 5.05 11.92
CA GLY A 31 -4.99 4.08 11.29
C GLY A 31 -4.28 2.94 10.57
N LEU A 32 -2.95 3.03 10.42
CA LEU A 32 -2.15 2.08 9.67
C LEU A 32 -2.07 0.73 10.36
N VAL A 33 -1.88 0.74 11.68
CA VAL A 33 -1.86 -0.47 12.53
C VAL A 33 -3.23 -1.15 12.52
N SER A 34 -4.33 -0.38 12.59
CA SER A 34 -5.68 -0.94 12.48
C SER A 34 -5.96 -1.54 11.11
N LEU A 35 -5.48 -0.91 10.03
CA LEU A 35 -5.62 -1.46 8.68
C LEU A 35 -4.81 -2.75 8.53
N LEU A 36 -3.59 -2.80 9.09
CA LEU A 36 -2.78 -4.00 9.08
C LEU A 36 -3.51 -5.17 9.75
N TRP A 37 -4.11 -4.92 10.92
CA TRP A 37 -4.92 -5.93 11.62
C TRP A 37 -6.11 -6.43 10.78
N GLU A 38 -6.84 -5.51 10.13
CA GLU A 38 -7.99 -5.87 9.29
C GLU A 38 -7.57 -6.73 8.10
N LYS A 39 -6.44 -6.41 7.46
CA LYS A 39 -5.98 -7.09 6.24
C LYS A 39 -5.17 -8.35 6.50
N CYS A 40 -4.44 -8.40 7.60
CA CYS A 40 -3.48 -9.46 7.93
C CYS A 40 -3.69 -9.96 9.37
N PRO A 41 -4.88 -10.48 9.72
CA PRO A 41 -5.18 -10.87 11.10
C PRO A 41 -4.30 -12.02 11.63
N SER A 42 -3.71 -12.85 10.76
CA SER A 42 -2.76 -13.89 11.21
C SER A 42 -1.43 -13.33 11.73
N PHE A 43 -1.11 -12.08 11.41
CA PHE A 43 0.11 -11.42 11.86
C PHE A 43 -0.04 -10.79 13.26
N ALA A 44 -1.28 -10.76 13.78
CA ALA A 44 -1.66 -10.25 15.08
C ALA A 44 -0.78 -10.73 16.24
N GLU A 45 -0.37 -12.00 16.22
CA GLU A 45 0.37 -12.63 17.31
C GLU A 45 1.83 -12.19 17.37
N PHE A 46 2.33 -11.52 16.33
CA PHE A 46 3.73 -11.15 16.18
C PHE A 46 3.97 -9.65 16.29
N ILE A 47 2.92 -8.87 16.52
CA ILE A 47 2.96 -7.42 16.50
C ILE A 47 2.61 -6.88 17.89
N ASP A 48 3.50 -6.09 18.47
CA ASP A 48 3.18 -5.33 19.68
C ASP A 48 2.48 -4.01 19.31
N LEU A 49 1.18 -3.92 19.61
CA LEU A 49 0.36 -2.75 19.27
C LEU A 49 0.59 -1.55 20.20
N GLU A 50 1.32 -1.73 21.31
CA GLU A 50 1.72 -0.62 22.18
C GLU A 50 2.92 0.16 21.62
N GLU A 51 3.60 -0.43 20.64
CA GLU A 51 4.74 0.16 19.95
C GLU A 51 4.35 1.10 18.81
N GLY A 52 5.31 1.95 18.41
CA GLY A 52 5.12 2.89 17.29
C GLY A 52 4.96 2.18 15.94
N PRO A 53 4.39 2.87 14.92
CA PRO A 53 4.09 2.27 13.61
C PRO A 53 5.32 1.71 12.89
N TYR A 54 6.51 2.28 13.12
CA TYR A 54 7.75 1.75 12.55
C TYR A 54 8.15 0.40 13.15
N SER A 55 8.03 0.23 14.47
CA SER A 55 8.33 -1.04 15.14
C SER A 55 7.37 -2.13 14.67
N VAL A 56 6.06 -1.83 14.71
CA VAL A 56 4.99 -2.73 14.25
C VAL A 56 5.21 -3.19 12.80
N LEU A 57 5.54 -2.25 11.91
CA LEU A 57 5.79 -2.58 10.51
C LEU A 57 7.08 -3.37 10.32
N GLY A 58 8.10 -3.09 11.12
CA GLY A 58 9.35 -3.84 11.14
C GLY A 58 9.13 -5.31 11.50
N ASP A 59 8.40 -5.56 12.58
CA ASP A 59 8.07 -6.93 13.02
C ASP A 59 7.23 -7.67 11.98
N PHE A 60 6.22 -6.98 11.43
CA PHE A 60 5.44 -7.49 10.30
C PHE A 60 6.33 -7.85 9.10
N ALA A 61 7.27 -6.99 8.72
CA ALA A 61 8.14 -7.18 7.58
C ALA A 61 9.12 -8.34 7.79
N ILE A 62 9.66 -8.50 9.01
CA ILE A 62 10.51 -9.62 9.40
C ILE A 62 9.71 -10.93 9.27
N HIS A 63 8.49 -10.97 9.83
CA HIS A 63 7.64 -12.15 9.75
C HIS A 63 7.29 -12.51 8.30
N LEU A 64 6.95 -11.51 7.48
CA LEU A 64 6.65 -11.71 6.07
C LEU A 64 7.87 -12.23 5.29
N ARG A 65 9.05 -11.61 5.50
CA ARG A 65 10.32 -12.03 4.86
C ARG A 65 10.65 -13.47 5.22
N ASP A 66 10.63 -13.80 6.51
CA ASP A 66 11.01 -15.13 7.01
C ASP A 66 10.00 -16.17 6.56
N GLY A 67 8.71 -15.83 6.59
CA GLY A 67 7.64 -16.71 6.16
C GLY A 67 7.66 -17.02 4.66
N ILE A 68 7.99 -16.04 3.82
CA ILE A 68 8.24 -16.26 2.39
C ILE A 68 9.50 -17.09 2.18
N THR A 69 10.58 -16.77 2.89
CA THR A 69 11.88 -17.42 2.71
C THR A 69 11.79 -18.90 3.05
N ASN A 70 11.13 -19.23 4.16
CA ASN A 70 11.00 -20.57 4.71
C ASN A 70 9.75 -21.34 4.22
N ASP A 71 8.95 -20.76 3.32
CA ASP A 71 7.68 -21.35 2.82
C ASP A 71 6.68 -21.72 3.94
N THR A 72 6.63 -20.93 5.02
CA THR A 72 5.71 -21.19 6.15
C THR A 72 4.40 -20.41 6.05
N LEU A 73 4.36 -19.33 5.26
CA LEU A 73 3.14 -18.57 5.00
C LEU A 73 2.35 -19.17 3.84
N SER A 74 1.04 -19.18 3.96
CA SER A 74 0.15 -19.55 2.86
C SER A 74 0.15 -18.50 1.75
N VAL A 75 -0.27 -18.90 0.55
CA VAL A 75 -0.40 -17.99 -0.60
C VAL A 75 -1.33 -16.81 -0.28
N ASP A 76 -2.42 -17.07 0.43
CA ASP A 76 -3.40 -16.04 0.79
C ASP A 76 -2.84 -15.03 1.79
N GLU A 77 -2.03 -15.46 2.76
CA GLU A 77 -1.37 -14.57 3.71
C GLU A 77 -0.37 -13.64 3.00
N VAL A 78 0.44 -14.21 2.10
CA VAL A 78 1.36 -13.43 1.28
C VAL A 78 0.58 -12.44 0.40
N ASP A 79 -0.50 -12.87 -0.25
CA ASP A 79 -1.31 -11.99 -1.09
C ASP A 79 -1.97 -10.84 -0.30
N ASN A 80 -2.48 -11.13 0.89
CA ASN A 80 -3.07 -10.12 1.76
C ASN A 80 -2.03 -9.10 2.24
N ALA A 81 -0.84 -9.56 2.62
CA ALA A 81 0.29 -8.70 2.99
C ALA A 81 0.64 -7.75 1.83
N PHE A 82 0.81 -8.26 0.61
CA PHE A 82 1.14 -7.40 -0.54
C PHE A 82 0.00 -6.46 -0.95
N ARG A 83 -1.27 -6.82 -0.74
CA ARG A 83 -2.40 -5.89 -0.91
C ARG A 83 -2.32 -4.72 0.08
N PHE A 84 -1.98 -5.01 1.33
CA PHE A 84 -1.75 -3.98 2.34
C PHE A 84 -0.59 -3.05 1.95
N LEU A 85 0.56 -3.59 1.54
CA LEU A 85 1.70 -2.78 1.10
C LEU A 85 1.41 -1.91 -0.12
N ASN A 86 0.67 -2.44 -1.10
CA ASN A 86 0.23 -1.64 -2.25
C ASN A 86 -0.71 -0.51 -1.80
N THR A 87 -1.58 -0.74 -0.81
CA THR A 87 -2.44 0.31 -0.24
C THR A 87 -1.61 1.40 0.45
N MET A 88 -0.53 1.04 1.17
CA MET A 88 0.40 2.04 1.72
C MET A 88 1.09 2.84 0.63
N GLY A 89 1.54 2.18 -0.46
CA GLY A 89 2.18 2.86 -1.59
C GLY A 89 1.25 3.84 -2.29
N ASP A 90 -0.04 3.51 -2.41
CA ASP A 90 -1.04 4.38 -3.04
C ASP A 90 -1.42 5.61 -2.17
N SER A 91 -0.98 5.67 -0.91
CA SER A 91 -1.20 6.83 -0.04
C SER A 91 -0.41 8.04 -0.51
N ASP A 92 -1.05 9.21 -0.57
CA ASP A 92 -0.38 10.50 -0.84
C ASP A 92 0.30 11.09 0.41
N ASN A 93 0.21 10.42 1.55
CA ASN A 93 0.90 10.82 2.78
C ASN A 93 2.36 10.37 2.75
N SER A 94 3.29 11.32 2.74
CA SER A 94 4.73 11.04 2.71
C SER A 94 5.22 10.26 3.94
N GLU A 95 4.59 10.44 5.10
CA GLU A 95 4.94 9.67 6.31
C GLU A 95 4.63 8.19 6.12
N ILE A 96 3.48 7.86 5.51
CA ILE A 96 3.10 6.47 5.23
C ILE A 96 4.02 5.85 4.19
N GLN A 97 4.41 6.63 3.17
CA GLN A 97 5.41 6.16 2.21
C GLN A 97 6.76 5.92 2.88
N ASN A 98 7.18 6.78 3.81
CA ASN A 98 8.43 6.60 4.54
C ASN A 98 8.37 5.36 5.45
N GLN A 99 7.25 5.15 6.13
CA GLN A 99 6.97 3.95 6.92
C GLN A 99 6.97 2.69 6.07
N LEU A 100 6.39 2.72 4.88
CA LEU A 100 6.47 1.60 3.93
C LEU A 100 7.92 1.29 3.58
N VAL A 101 8.73 2.31 3.24
CA VAL A 101 10.10 2.05 2.81
C VAL A 101 10.98 1.54 3.94
N VAL A 102 11.11 2.32 5.01
CA VAL A 102 12.04 2.03 6.12
C VAL A 102 11.53 0.88 6.98
N GLY A 103 10.21 0.82 7.21
CA GLY A 103 9.61 -0.21 8.05
C GLY A 103 9.42 -1.55 7.34
N VAL A 104 9.40 -1.60 6.00
CA VAL A 104 9.07 -2.85 5.28
C VAL A 104 9.97 -3.13 4.10
N LEU A 105 10.06 -2.23 3.12
CA LEU A 105 10.69 -2.54 1.84
C LEU A 105 12.19 -2.83 1.96
N GLU A 106 12.89 -2.13 2.87
CA GLU A 106 14.29 -2.41 3.18
C GLU A 106 14.50 -3.82 3.74
N ILE A 107 13.58 -4.31 4.58
CA ILE A 107 13.64 -5.66 5.14
C ILE A 107 13.31 -6.72 4.07
N LEU A 108 12.35 -6.46 3.20
CA LEU A 108 12.01 -7.39 2.10
C LEU A 108 13.13 -7.50 1.05
N ALA A 109 13.99 -6.49 0.92
CA ALA A 109 15.14 -6.51 0.03
C ALA A 109 16.29 -7.41 0.52
N ASP A 110 16.24 -7.90 1.77
CA ASP A 110 17.34 -8.62 2.43
C ASP A 110 17.64 -10.01 1.81
N THR A 111 16.62 -10.75 1.38
CA THR A 111 16.81 -12.08 0.78
C THR A 111 16.41 -12.11 -0.69
N GLY A 112 17.09 -12.92 -1.50
CA GLY A 112 16.76 -13.07 -2.92
C GLY A 112 15.33 -13.58 -3.16
N LYS A 113 14.80 -14.41 -2.26
CA LYS A 113 13.45 -14.98 -2.38
C LYS A 113 12.38 -13.95 -2.01
N SER A 114 12.52 -13.26 -0.87
CA SER A 114 11.60 -12.16 -0.51
C SER A 114 11.64 -11.04 -1.55
N CYS A 115 12.82 -10.70 -2.07
CA CYS A 115 12.99 -9.71 -3.12
C CYS A 115 12.29 -10.11 -4.44
N SER A 116 12.44 -11.37 -4.86
CA SER A 116 11.75 -11.89 -6.05
C SER A 116 10.23 -11.85 -5.88
N VAL A 117 9.71 -12.26 -4.73
CA VAL A 117 8.27 -12.22 -4.45
C VAL A 117 7.76 -10.77 -4.41
N ALA A 118 8.51 -9.86 -3.79
CA ALA A 118 8.16 -8.44 -3.72
C ALA A 118 8.09 -7.81 -5.12
N ASN A 119 9.07 -8.05 -5.99
CA ASN A 119 9.04 -7.58 -7.38
C ASN A 119 7.82 -8.09 -8.17
N ASN A 120 7.36 -9.31 -7.87
CA ASN A 120 6.22 -9.90 -8.58
C ASN A 120 4.85 -9.42 -8.05
N LYS A 121 4.75 -9.01 -6.78
CA LYS A 121 3.47 -8.71 -6.11
C LYS A 121 3.24 -7.23 -5.84
N LEU A 122 4.30 -6.43 -5.69
CA LEU A 122 4.18 -4.99 -5.58
C LEU A 122 3.76 -4.37 -6.92
N ARG A 123 3.03 -3.25 -6.85
CA ARG A 123 2.50 -2.53 -8.00
C ARG A 123 2.55 -1.03 -7.76
N GLY A 124 2.39 -0.27 -8.84
CA GLY A 124 2.26 1.19 -8.76
C GLY A 124 3.40 1.86 -8.01
N ARG A 125 3.04 2.76 -7.08
CA ARG A 125 4.02 3.52 -6.30
C ARG A 125 4.81 2.63 -5.32
N ALA A 126 4.21 1.57 -4.78
CA ALA A 126 4.90 0.64 -3.88
C ALA A 126 6.04 -0.09 -4.60
N LEU A 127 5.83 -0.53 -5.84
CA LEU A 127 6.88 -1.15 -6.66
C LEU A 127 8.00 -0.16 -6.98
N ALA A 128 7.65 1.06 -7.40
CA ALA A 128 8.64 2.09 -7.72
C ALA A 128 9.51 2.46 -6.49
N LEU A 129 8.91 2.50 -5.29
CA LEU A 129 9.66 2.69 -4.04
C LEU A 129 10.59 1.51 -3.77
N PHE A 130 10.14 0.28 -3.99
CA PHE A 130 10.97 -0.92 -3.79
C PHE A 130 12.16 -0.98 -4.75
N GLU A 131 11.93 -0.71 -6.04
CA GLU A 131 13.01 -0.62 -7.04
C GLU A 131 14.04 0.45 -6.65
N ARG A 132 13.58 1.59 -6.13
CA ARG A 132 14.48 2.63 -5.60
C ARG A 132 15.28 2.14 -4.39
N THR A 133 14.65 1.43 -3.47
CA THR A 133 15.33 0.82 -2.32
C THR A 133 16.46 -0.12 -2.77
N LEU A 134 16.24 -0.93 -3.81
CA LEU A 134 17.25 -1.84 -4.36
C LEU A 134 18.45 -1.12 -5.01
N LEU A 135 18.23 0.05 -5.60
CA LEU A 135 19.29 0.86 -6.22
C LEU A 135 20.10 1.68 -5.21
N GLY A 136 19.61 1.79 -3.97
CA GLY A 136 20.17 2.65 -2.94
C GLY A 136 19.68 4.10 -3.04
N TRP A 137 19.69 4.79 -1.91
CA TRP A 137 19.35 6.21 -1.81
C TRP A 137 20.57 7.07 -2.17
N SER A 138 20.67 7.50 -3.43
CA SER A 138 21.65 8.50 -3.89
C SER A 138 21.11 9.92 -3.82
#